data_AF-A0A3M2LFL7-F1
#
_entry.id   AF-A0A3M2LFL7-F1
#
_cell.length_a   1.000
_cell.length_b   1.000
_cell.length_c   1.000
_cell.angle_alpha   90.00
_cell.angle_beta   90.00
_cell.angle_gamma   90.00
#
_symmetry.space_group_name_H-M   'P 1'
#
loop_
_entity.id
_entity.type
_entity.pdbx_description
1 polymer ?
#
loop_
_entity_poly.entity_id
_entity_poly.type
_entity_poly.pdbx_seq_one_letter_code
_entity_poly.pdbx_strand_id
1 'polypeptide(L)'
;MMDHRRITSDASTVMYIPRMDATSLHLLARQLRSIAFTATGNTGTQRIAPSDYAVIEDVALHPESSIREITERTAMAQSLVSRIVARLRDEGLLWTAPDPADGRRVRVGVDPVVFEEVFRARGRADIHEALATELPQLAPQDRQRVVELLDELAALVRDPGC
;
A
#
# COMPACT_ATOMS: atom_id res chain seq x y z
N MET A 1 6.99 -31.44 -57.77
CA MET A 1 5.61 -31.46 -57.24
C MET A 1 5.68 -32.15 -55.88
N MET A 2 5.63 -31.37 -54.78
CA MET A 2 5.32 -31.74 -53.38
C MET A 2 6.17 -32.85 -52.72
N ASP A 3 6.55 -32.82 -51.44
CA ASP A 3 6.31 -31.89 -50.34
C ASP A 3 7.35 -32.18 -49.24
N HIS A 4 7.41 -31.27 -48.29
CA HIS A 4 8.48 -30.93 -47.38
C HIS A 4 8.81 -31.96 -46.30
N ARG A 5 10.10 -31.97 -45.96
CA ARG A 5 10.68 -32.57 -44.76
C ARG A 5 9.93 -32.14 -43.50
N ARG A 6 9.74 -33.13 -42.63
CA ARG A 6 9.38 -33.05 -41.20
C ARG A 6 10.06 -31.88 -40.48
N ILE A 7 9.27 -31.03 -39.84
CA ILE A 7 9.61 -30.39 -38.55
C ILE A 7 8.35 -30.42 -37.70
N THR A 8 8.24 -31.44 -36.86
CA THR A 8 7.48 -31.35 -35.61
C THR A 8 8.37 -30.63 -34.59
N SER A 9 7.99 -29.43 -34.17
CA SER A 9 8.54 -28.72 -33.00
C SER A 9 7.33 -28.37 -32.15
N ASP A 10 6.88 -29.27 -31.30
CA ASP A 10 7.30 -29.45 -29.90
C ASP A 10 7.13 -28.20 -29.03
N ALA A 11 6.51 -28.51 -27.90
CA ALA A 11 5.92 -27.70 -26.87
C ALA A 11 6.90 -26.77 -26.15
N SER A 12 6.30 -25.94 -25.29
CA SER A 12 6.92 -25.38 -24.08
C SER A 12 7.40 -23.94 -24.18
N THR A 13 6.48 -23.02 -24.49
CA THR A 13 6.49 -21.74 -23.77
C THR A 13 6.00 -22.02 -22.35
N VAL A 14 6.89 -22.57 -21.52
CA VAL A 14 6.76 -22.44 -20.07
C VAL A 14 6.77 -20.94 -19.84
N MET A 15 5.58 -20.38 -19.57
CA MET A 15 5.42 -19.08 -18.96
C MET A 15 6.33 -19.08 -17.74
N TYR A 16 7.51 -18.47 -17.87
CA TYR A 16 8.47 -18.30 -16.80
C TYR A 16 7.74 -17.51 -15.72
N ILE A 17 7.17 -18.21 -14.73
CA ILE A 17 6.76 -17.59 -13.47
C ILE A 17 8.10 -17.22 -12.84
N PRO A 18 8.54 -15.95 -12.87
CA PRO A 18 9.78 -15.60 -12.23
C PRO A 18 9.63 -16.00 -10.77
N ARG A 19 10.59 -16.77 -10.23
CA ARG A 19 10.72 -16.83 -8.77
C ARG A 19 10.80 -15.40 -8.27
N MET A 20 10.08 -15.11 -7.19
CA MET A 20 9.98 -13.76 -6.66
C MET A 20 11.39 -13.17 -6.47
N ASP A 21 11.72 -12.16 -7.26
CA ASP A 21 12.94 -11.36 -7.13
C ASP A 21 12.58 -9.95 -6.66
N ALA A 22 13.60 -9.14 -6.36
CA ALA A 22 13.38 -7.79 -5.82
C ALA A 22 12.52 -6.91 -6.76
N THR A 23 12.71 -7.04 -8.07
CA THR A 23 11.95 -6.28 -9.07
C THR A 23 10.49 -6.72 -9.10
N SER A 24 10.24 -8.02 -9.16
CA SER A 24 8.90 -8.61 -9.14
C SER A 24 8.16 -8.26 -7.85
N LEU A 25 8.87 -8.26 -6.71
CA LEU A 25 8.32 -7.84 -5.43
C LEU A 25 7.90 -6.37 -5.43
N HIS A 26 8.74 -5.47 -5.96
CA HIS A 26 8.38 -4.06 -6.08
C HIS A 26 7.16 -3.82 -6.99
N LEU A 27 7.10 -4.53 -8.12
CA LEU A 27 5.95 -4.45 -9.02
C LEU A 27 4.68 -4.98 -8.36
N LEU A 28 4.77 -6.11 -7.66
CA LEU A 28 3.67 -6.69 -6.91
C LEU A 28 3.20 -5.73 -5.81
N ALA A 29 4.11 -5.18 -5.01
CA ALA A 29 3.78 -4.22 -3.96
C ALA A 29 3.05 -2.99 -4.52
N ARG A 30 3.47 -2.49 -5.69
CA ARG A 30 2.79 -1.38 -6.38
C ARG A 30 1.36 -1.77 -6.80
N GLN A 31 1.18 -2.98 -7.33
CA GLN A 31 -0.13 -3.47 -7.74
C GLN A 31 -1.06 -3.70 -6.54
N LEU A 32 -0.56 -4.30 -5.46
CA LEU A 32 -1.29 -4.47 -4.20
C LEU A 32 -1.71 -3.11 -3.62
N ARG A 33 -0.85 -2.10 -3.71
CA ARG A 33 -1.20 -0.73 -3.31
C ARG A 33 -2.32 -0.13 -4.16
N SER A 34 -2.36 -0.40 -5.47
CA SER A 34 -3.46 0.03 -6.35
C SER A 34 -4.79 -0.59 -5.90
N ILE A 35 -4.79 -1.90 -5.66
CA ILE A 35 -5.95 -2.65 -5.16
C ILE A 35 -6.41 -2.11 -3.81
N ALA A 36 -5.49 -1.87 -2.88
CA ALA A 36 -5.81 -1.30 -1.57
C ALA A 36 -6.45 0.09 -1.68
N PHE A 37 -6.00 0.94 -2.61
CA PHE A 37 -6.64 2.24 -2.84
C PHE A 37 -8.04 2.12 -3.41
N THR A 38 -8.26 1.21 -4.37
CA THR A 38 -9.60 0.96 -4.91
C THR A 38 -10.52 0.38 -3.82
N ALA A 39 -10.04 -0.57 -3.03
CA ALA A 39 -10.77 -1.17 -1.90
C ALA A 39 -11.07 -0.19 -0.77
N THR A 40 -10.28 0.88 -0.61
CA THR A 40 -10.53 1.91 0.41
C THR A 40 -11.36 3.08 -0.12
N GLY A 41 -11.93 2.98 -1.31
CA GLY A 41 -12.65 4.10 -1.93
C GLY A 41 -11.76 5.32 -2.15
N ASN A 42 -10.43 5.13 -2.24
CA ASN A 42 -9.44 6.18 -2.45
C ASN A 42 -9.40 6.62 -3.92
N THR A 43 -10.58 6.89 -4.49
CA THR A 43 -10.82 7.18 -5.90
C THR A 43 -11.47 8.56 -6.04
N GLY A 44 -11.38 9.14 -7.24
CA GLY A 44 -11.97 10.44 -7.54
C GLY A 44 -11.53 11.55 -6.56
N THR A 45 -12.51 12.28 -6.02
CA THR A 45 -12.31 13.44 -5.12
C THR A 45 -11.92 13.05 -3.70
N GLN A 46 -11.98 11.77 -3.32
CA GLN A 46 -11.59 11.27 -1.99
C GLN A 46 -10.18 10.67 -1.97
N ARG A 47 -9.44 10.80 -3.09
CA ARG A 47 -8.09 10.26 -3.26
C ARG A 47 -7.07 11.01 -2.41
N ILE A 48 -6.49 10.28 -1.46
CA ILE A 48 -5.29 10.59 -0.69
C ILE A 48 -4.09 10.13 -1.52
N ALA A 49 -3.08 10.99 -1.69
CA ALA A 49 -1.88 10.62 -2.42
C ALA A 49 -1.11 9.52 -1.66
N PRO A 50 -0.37 8.61 -2.34
CA PRO A 50 0.34 7.52 -1.67
C PRO A 50 1.34 7.98 -0.61
N SER A 51 1.99 9.12 -0.86
CA SER A 51 2.90 9.77 0.08
C SER A 51 2.20 10.28 1.33
N ASP A 52 0.97 10.78 1.18
CA ASP A 52 0.19 11.29 2.28
C ASP A 52 -0.32 10.13 3.14
N TYR A 53 -0.80 9.07 2.48
CA TYR A 53 -1.24 7.85 3.15
C TYR A 53 -0.10 7.25 3.99
N ALA A 54 1.10 7.14 3.42
CA ALA A 54 2.26 6.61 4.13
C ALA A 54 2.65 7.47 5.35
N VAL A 55 2.57 8.80 5.26
CA VAL A 55 2.83 9.69 6.40
C VAL A 55 1.76 9.54 7.48
N ILE A 56 0.47 9.46 7.11
CA ILE A 56 -0.61 9.32 8.07
C ILE A 56 -0.56 7.96 8.77
N GLU A 57 -0.33 6.89 8.01
CA GLU A 57 -0.15 5.54 8.54
C GLU A 57 1.03 5.48 9.51
N ASP A 58 2.18 6.06 9.15
CA ASP A 58 3.35 6.09 10.03
C ASP A 58 3.08 6.84 11.34
N VAL A 59 2.42 8.00 11.28
CA VAL A 59 2.07 8.80 12.47
C VAL A 59 1.03 8.08 13.34
N ALA A 60 0.09 7.35 12.73
CA ALA A 60 -0.90 6.57 13.47
C ALA A 60 -0.27 5.38 14.22
N LEU A 61 0.71 4.72 13.60
CA LEU A 61 1.47 3.62 14.21
C LEU A 61 2.50 4.14 15.24
N HIS A 62 3.02 5.35 15.04
CA HIS A 62 4.05 5.97 15.86
C HIS A 62 3.68 7.41 16.23
N PRO A 63 2.67 7.62 17.09
CA PRO A 63 2.27 8.96 17.51
C PRO A 63 3.41 9.68 18.24
N GLU A 64 3.34 11.01 18.31
CA GLU A 64 4.39 11.86 18.91
C GLU A 64 5.74 11.85 18.16
N SER A 65 5.77 11.37 16.92
CA SER A 65 7.00 11.31 16.13
C SER A 65 7.45 12.68 15.64
N SER A 66 8.76 12.87 15.57
CA SER A 66 9.37 13.99 14.86
C SER A 66 9.37 13.78 13.35
N ILE A 67 9.48 14.88 12.59
CA ILE A 67 9.64 14.82 11.11
C ILE A 67 10.80 13.92 10.70
N ARG A 68 11.89 13.90 11.46
CA ARG A 68 13.07 13.07 11.17
C ARG A 68 12.76 11.58 11.27
N GLU A 69 12.07 11.17 12.33
CA GLU A 69 11.70 9.77 12.55
C GLU A 69 10.71 9.27 11.48
N ILE A 70 9.74 10.12 11.11
CA ILE A 70 8.82 9.82 10.00
C ILE A 70 9.59 9.67 8.69
N THR A 71 10.55 10.55 8.42
CA THR A 71 11.42 10.50 7.24
C THR A 71 12.20 9.18 7.17
N GLU A 72 12.76 8.74 8.30
CA GLU A 72 13.54 7.50 8.40
C GLU A 72 12.69 6.26 8.13
N ARG A 73 11.49 6.16 8.72
CA ARG A 73 10.61 4.99 8.55
C ARG A 73 9.91 4.94 7.20
N THR A 74 9.53 6.09 6.65
CA THR A 74 8.87 6.16 5.33
C THR A 74 9.86 6.13 4.16
N ALA A 75 11.17 6.28 4.43
CA ALA A 75 12.23 6.43 3.43
C ALA A 75 11.96 7.57 2.42
N MET A 76 11.24 8.61 2.84
CA MET A 76 10.91 9.77 2.03
C MET A 76 11.93 10.90 2.21
N ALA A 77 11.92 11.91 1.34
CA ALA A 77 12.72 13.12 1.57
C ALA A 77 12.10 13.96 2.70
N GLN A 78 12.92 14.47 3.62
CA GLN A 78 12.46 15.25 4.78
C GLN A 78 11.63 16.47 4.39
N SER A 79 12.00 17.17 3.31
CA SER A 79 11.25 18.33 2.79
C SER A 79 9.87 17.97 2.24
N LEU A 80 9.70 16.75 1.74
CA LEU A 80 8.40 16.22 1.32
C LEU A 80 7.55 15.88 2.54
N VAL A 81 8.11 15.15 3.52
CA VAL A 81 7.43 14.82 4.78
C VAL A 81 6.95 16.09 5.48
N SER A 82 7.82 17.10 5.60
CA SER A 82 7.46 18.38 6.22
C SER A 82 6.30 19.09 5.52
N ARG A 83 6.26 19.10 4.17
CA ARG A 83 5.14 19.70 3.42
C ARG A 83 3.84 18.93 3.62
N ILE A 84 3.91 17.60 3.61
CA ILE A 84 2.75 16.74 3.81
C ILE A 84 2.18 16.98 5.21
N VAL A 85 3.02 16.94 6.25
CA VAL A 85 2.60 17.18 7.63
C VAL A 85 1.98 18.56 7.80
N ALA A 86 2.61 19.61 7.26
CA ALA A 86 2.07 20.97 7.35
C ALA A 86 0.68 21.07 6.70
N ARG A 87 0.53 20.52 5.48
CA ARG A 87 -0.75 20.54 4.77
C ARG A 87 -1.83 19.73 5.49
N LEU A 88 -1.52 18.51 5.91
CA LEU A 88 -2.48 17.66 6.63
C LEU A 88 -2.87 18.23 7.99
N ARG A 89 -1.96 18.95 8.65
CA ARG A 89 -2.28 19.73 9.85
C ARG A 89 -3.27 20.85 9.54
N ASP A 90 -3.04 21.59 8.45
CA ASP A 90 -3.92 22.68 8.05
C ASP A 90 -5.31 22.16 7.62
N GLU A 91 -5.39 20.92 7.14
CA GLU A 91 -6.63 20.19 6.84
C GLU A 91 -7.29 19.58 8.11
N GLY A 92 -6.67 19.70 9.29
CA GLY A 92 -7.17 19.17 10.56
C GLY A 92 -6.99 17.66 10.73
N LEU A 93 -6.24 17.00 9.82
CA LEU A 93 -6.00 15.56 9.85
C LEU A 93 -4.86 15.18 10.79
N LEU A 94 -3.85 16.03 10.92
CA LEU A 94 -2.76 15.86 11.87
C LEU A 94 -2.71 17.04 12.84
N TRP A 95 -2.02 16.86 13.95
CA TRP A 95 -1.69 17.95 14.85
C TRP A 95 -0.17 18.00 15.06
N THR A 96 0.33 19.19 15.39
CA THR A 96 1.75 19.40 15.69
C THR A 96 1.90 20.15 17.01
N ALA A 97 2.79 19.69 17.89
CA ALA A 97 3.12 20.39 19.13
C ALA A 97 4.64 20.55 19.31
N PRO A 98 5.12 21.59 20.01
CA PRO A 98 6.51 21.67 20.45
C PRO A 98 6.84 20.49 21.36
N ASP A 99 8.05 19.93 21.23
CA ASP A 99 8.52 18.90 22.14
C ASP A 99 8.78 19.52 23.53
N PRO A 100 8.20 18.96 24.61
CA PRO A 100 8.38 19.50 25.96
C PRO A 100 9.82 19.39 26.49
N ALA A 101 10.65 18.49 25.95
CA ALA A 101 12.07 18.34 26.29
C ALA A 101 13.01 19.21 25.43
N ASP A 102 12.58 19.58 24.23
CA ASP A 102 13.32 20.45 23.30
C ASP A 102 12.34 21.22 22.41
N GLY A 103 11.92 22.41 22.84
CA GLY A 103 10.91 23.21 22.12
C GLY A 103 11.29 23.61 20.68
N ARG A 104 12.52 23.30 20.23
CA ARG A 104 12.93 23.43 18.82
C ARG A 104 12.46 22.26 17.95
N ARG A 105 12.06 21.14 18.54
CA ARG A 105 11.52 19.96 17.85
C ARG A 105 10.00 20.01 17.86
N VAL A 106 9.41 19.53 16.77
CA VAL A 106 7.96 19.45 16.59
C VAL A 106 7.58 17.98 16.58
N ARG A 107 6.64 17.61 17.45
CA ARG A 107 5.99 16.31 17.49
C ARG A 107 4.75 16.34 16.62
N VAL A 108 4.51 15.24 15.93
CA VAL A 108 3.36 15.05 15.04
C VAL A 108 2.51 13.93 15.59
N GLY A 109 1.22 14.17 15.66
CA GLY A 109 0.25 13.15 16.04
C GLY A 109 -0.99 13.20 15.14
N VAL A 110 -1.79 12.17 15.24
CA VAL A 110 -3.11 12.05 14.63
C VAL A 110 -4.11 11.78 15.75
N ASP A 111 -5.27 12.43 15.70
CA ASP A 111 -6.34 12.06 16.62
C ASP A 111 -6.87 10.67 16.23
N PRO A 112 -6.95 9.69 17.15
CA PRO A 112 -7.43 8.35 16.84
C PRO A 112 -8.82 8.32 16.21
N VAL A 113 -9.71 9.26 16.56
CA VAL A 113 -11.06 9.38 15.98
C VAL A 113 -10.97 9.87 14.54
N VAL A 114 -10.16 10.89 14.27
CA VAL A 114 -9.94 11.40 12.90
C VAL A 114 -9.31 10.33 12.03
N PHE A 115 -8.36 9.56 12.56
CA PHE A 115 -7.80 8.41 11.87
C PHE A 115 -8.86 7.33 11.59
N GLU A 116 -9.66 6.95 12.59
CA GLU A 116 -10.71 5.95 12.43
C GLU A 116 -11.78 6.37 11.41
N GLU A 117 -12.22 7.63 11.43
CA GLU A 117 -13.20 8.16 10.49
C GLU A 117 -12.67 8.20 9.06
N VAL A 118 -11.42 8.61 8.87
CA VAL A 118 -10.83 8.73 7.53
C VAL A 118 -10.39 7.37 6.98
N PHE A 119 -9.90 6.45 7.81
CA PHE A 119 -9.26 5.21 7.36
C PHE A 119 -10.08 3.94 7.64
N ARG A 120 -10.74 3.80 8.81
CA ARG A 120 -11.54 2.59 9.09
C ARG A 120 -12.87 2.59 8.34
N ALA A 121 -13.51 3.75 8.14
CA ALA A 121 -14.71 3.83 7.31
C ALA A 121 -14.46 3.35 5.87
N ARG A 122 -13.24 3.56 5.38
CA ARG A 122 -12.77 3.12 4.06
C ARG A 122 -12.47 1.62 3.98
N GLY A 123 -11.97 1.02 5.06
CA GLY A 123 -11.68 -0.42 5.14
C GLY A 123 -12.90 -1.34 5.14
N ARG A 124 -14.13 -0.80 5.05
CA ARG A 124 -15.38 -1.58 4.94
C ARG A 124 -15.74 -1.97 3.50
N ALA A 125 -15.06 -1.43 2.50
CA ALA A 125 -15.37 -1.78 1.11
C ALA A 125 -14.85 -3.18 0.76
N ASP A 126 -15.58 -3.84 -0.13
CA ASP A 126 -15.35 -5.24 -0.47
C ASP A 126 -14.08 -5.40 -1.33
N ILE A 127 -13.10 -6.13 -0.81
CA ILE A 127 -11.86 -6.45 -1.53
C ILE A 127 -12.12 -7.21 -2.83
N HIS A 128 -13.20 -8.00 -2.91
CA HIS A 128 -13.57 -8.72 -4.12
C HIS A 128 -14.01 -7.77 -5.24
N GLU A 129 -14.72 -6.70 -4.91
CA GLU A 129 -15.10 -5.66 -5.88
C GLU A 129 -13.88 -4.87 -6.37
N ALA A 130 -12.94 -4.57 -5.47
CA ALA A 130 -11.69 -3.91 -5.83
C ALA A 130 -10.81 -4.79 -6.75
N LEU A 131 -10.69 -6.08 -6.44
CA LEU A 131 -10.01 -7.05 -7.30
C LEU A 131 -10.70 -7.19 -8.65
N ALA A 132 -12.04 -7.18 -8.68
CA ALA A 132 -12.80 -7.21 -9.93
C ALA A 132 -12.55 -5.97 -10.80
N THR A 133 -12.37 -4.80 -10.18
CA THR A 133 -12.12 -3.52 -10.84
C THR A 133 -10.70 -3.42 -11.39
N GLU A 134 -9.69 -3.76 -10.58
CA GLU A 134 -8.28 -3.65 -10.97
C GLU A 134 -7.82 -4.81 -11.86
N LEU A 135 -8.43 -5.99 -11.72
CA LEU A 135 -8.06 -7.23 -12.41
C LEU A 135 -9.28 -7.86 -13.10
N PRO A 136 -9.90 -7.16 -14.07
CA PRO A 136 -11.13 -7.62 -14.73
C PRO A 136 -10.95 -8.97 -15.44
N GLN A 137 -9.73 -9.30 -15.85
CA GLN A 137 -9.37 -10.56 -16.51
C GLN A 137 -9.36 -11.79 -15.58
N LEU A 138 -9.27 -11.60 -14.26
CA LEU A 138 -9.28 -12.73 -13.32
C LEU A 138 -10.69 -13.30 -13.18
N ALA A 139 -10.82 -14.63 -13.24
CA ALA A 139 -12.08 -15.29 -12.94
C ALA A 139 -12.46 -15.13 -11.46
N PRO A 140 -13.76 -15.24 -11.09
CA PRO A 140 -14.17 -15.13 -9.69
C PRO A 140 -13.44 -16.10 -8.75
N GLN A 141 -13.17 -17.34 -9.19
CA GLN A 141 -12.42 -18.31 -8.38
C GLN A 141 -10.97 -17.87 -8.15
N ASP A 142 -10.31 -17.27 -9.15
CA ASP A 142 -8.95 -16.77 -8.99
C ASP A 142 -8.89 -15.55 -8.06
N ARG A 143 -9.90 -14.68 -8.09
CA ARG A 143 -10.00 -13.55 -7.14
C ARG A 143 -10.16 -14.04 -5.70
N GLN A 144 -10.98 -15.07 -5.49
CA GLN A 144 -11.09 -15.73 -4.18
C GLN A 144 -9.73 -16.27 -3.74
N ARG A 145 -9.02 -16.96 -4.65
CA ARG A 145 -7.69 -17.51 -4.36
C ARG A 145 -6.67 -16.43 -4.01
N VAL A 146 -6.72 -15.26 -4.65
CA VAL A 146 -5.87 -14.12 -4.32
C VAL A 146 -6.11 -13.65 -2.88
N VAL A 147 -7.36 -13.53 -2.45
CA VAL A 147 -7.69 -13.11 -1.07
C VAL A 147 -7.12 -14.11 -0.06
N GLU A 148 -7.33 -15.41 -0.27
CA GLU A 148 -6.78 -16.46 0.61
C GLU A 148 -5.24 -16.40 0.71
N LEU A 149 -4.56 -16.19 -0.42
CA LEU A 149 -3.10 -16.06 -0.46
C LEU A 149 -2.59 -14.80 0.27
N LEU A 150 -3.35 -13.70 0.20
CA LEU A 150 -3.02 -12.48 0.91
C LEU A 150 -3.21 -12.64 2.42
N ASP A 151 -4.26 -13.34 2.86
CA ASP A 151 -4.48 -13.65 4.26
C ASP A 151 -3.36 -14.55 4.82
N GLU A 152 -2.99 -15.60 4.08
CA GLU A 152 -1.88 -16.49 4.43
C GLU A 152 -0.54 -15.72 4.52
N LEU A 153 -0.24 -14.88 3.52
CA LEU A 153 0.95 -14.05 3.52
C LEU A 153 0.96 -13.05 4.68
N ALA A 154 -0.19 -12.42 4.98
CA ALA A 154 -0.31 -11.46 6.06
C ALA A 154 -0.07 -12.12 7.42
N ALA A 155 -0.56 -13.34 7.62
CA ALA A 155 -0.29 -14.12 8.83
C ALA A 155 1.22 -14.38 8.98
N LEU A 156 1.89 -14.85 7.92
CA LEU A 156 3.32 -15.15 7.93
C LEU A 156 4.22 -13.93 8.17
N VAL A 157 3.84 -12.76 7.64
CA VAL A 157 4.65 -11.54 7.75
C VAL A 157 4.41 -10.78 9.07
N ARG A 158 3.19 -10.82 9.61
CA ARG A 158 2.82 -10.10 10.84
C ARG A 158 3.15 -10.90 12.11
N ASP A 159 3.17 -12.22 12.02
CA ASP A 159 3.54 -13.10 13.12
C ASP A 159 4.70 -14.01 12.69
N PRO A 160 5.96 -13.52 12.77
CA PRO A 160 7.12 -14.30 12.34
C PRO A 160 7.47 -15.47 13.29
N GLY A 161 6.54 -15.89 14.17
CA GLY A 161 6.72 -16.90 15.19
C GLY A 161 6.63 -18.35 14.68
N CYS A 162 7.65 -18.79 13.95
CA CYS A 162 8.27 -20.13 14.01
C CYS A 162 9.76 -20.02 13.70
#